data_AF-A0A2N3AWM2-F1
#
_entry.id   AF-A0A2N3AWM2-F1
#
_cell.length_a   1.000
_cell.length_b   1.000
_cell.length_c   1.000
_cell.angle_alpha   90.00
_cell.angle_beta   90.00
_cell.angle_gamma   90.00
#
_symmetry.space_group_name_H-M   'P 1'
#
loop_
_entity.id
_entity.type
_entity.pdbx_description
1 polymer ?
#
loop_
_entity_poly.entity_id
_entity_poly.type
_entity_poly.pdbx_seq_one_letter_code
_entity_poly.pdbx_strand_id
1 'polypeptide(L)'
;MTVNNAAYHHPTPPDTQFAAISLPALFERTTGEAPEAPFLHFLGRTYSYREIRAEAQCFAAGLQAMGIAKGDRVGLFLPNVPIYAAAYYGAMMA
;
A
#
# COMPACT_ATOMS: atom_id res chain seq x y z
N MET A 1 -18.89 34.71 7.15
CA MET A 1 -18.02 33.53 7.33
C MET A 1 -16.99 33.56 6.22
N THR A 2 -15.77 34.02 6.51
CA THR A 2 -14.71 34.17 5.51
C THR A 2 -14.03 32.82 5.35
N VAL A 3 -14.31 32.13 4.24
CA VAL A 3 -13.65 30.86 3.92
C VAL A 3 -12.19 31.17 3.60
N ASN A 4 -11.26 30.38 4.16
CA ASN A 4 -9.84 30.55 3.93
C ASN A 4 -9.54 30.52 2.43
N ASN A 5 -8.99 31.61 1.89
CA ASN A 5 -8.68 31.78 0.48
C ASN A 5 -7.22 31.38 0.14
N ALA A 6 -6.54 30.68 1.06
CA ALA A 6 -5.21 30.16 0.82
C ALA A 6 -5.21 29.23 -0.40
N ALA A 7 -4.27 29.46 -1.31
CA ALA A 7 -4.09 28.60 -2.47
C ALA A 7 -3.82 27.16 -1.98
N TYR A 8 -4.71 26.24 -2.34
CA TYR A 8 -4.54 24.84 -2.02
C TYR A 8 -3.32 24.32 -2.80
N HIS A 9 -2.20 24.10 -2.11
CA HIS A 9 -0.97 23.56 -2.69
C HIS A 9 -1.12 22.05 -2.91
N HIS A 10 -1.98 21.65 -3.86
CA HIS A 10 -2.06 20.25 -4.28
C HIS A 10 -0.68 19.85 -4.83
N PRO A 11 -0.10 18.71 -4.43
CA PRO A 11 1.23 18.28 -4.86
C PRO A 11 1.34 18.07 -6.38
N THR A 12 0.21 17.97 -7.06
CA THR A 12 0.09 17.83 -8.52
C THR A 12 -1.10 18.65 -9.04
N PRO A 13 -1.17 18.97 -10.35
CA PRO A 13 -2.34 19.59 -10.95
C PRO A 13 -3.65 18.80 -10.70
N PRO A 14 -4.81 19.44 -10.55
CA PRO A 14 -6.08 18.75 -10.32
C PRO A 14 -6.48 17.76 -11.43
N ASP A 15 -6.01 17.99 -12.66
CA ASP A 15 -6.26 17.18 -13.85
C ASP A 15 -5.17 16.12 -14.10
N THR A 16 -4.34 15.83 -13.09
CA THR A 16 -3.32 14.79 -13.16
C THR A 16 -3.94 13.44 -13.52
N GLN A 17 -3.48 12.86 -14.62
CA GLN A 17 -3.89 11.52 -15.05
C GLN A 17 -3.03 10.49 -14.33
N PHE A 18 -3.67 9.57 -13.61
CA PHE A 18 -3.01 8.42 -13.01
C PHE A 18 -3.20 7.18 -13.89
N ALA A 19 -2.19 6.31 -13.90
CA ALA A 19 -2.30 5.04 -14.62
C ALA A 19 -3.49 4.22 -14.09
N ALA A 20 -4.33 3.73 -15.00
CA ALA A 20 -5.49 2.90 -14.67
C ALA A 20 -5.09 1.45 -14.33
N ILE A 21 -4.36 1.28 -13.23
CA ILE A 21 -3.88 -0.01 -12.72
C ILE A 21 -4.33 -0.20 -11.27
N SER A 22 -4.41 -1.45 -10.82
CA SER A 22 -4.77 -1.75 -9.44
C SER A 22 -3.68 -1.29 -8.48
N LEU A 23 -4.05 -1.03 -7.21
CA LEU A 23 -3.08 -0.72 -6.16
C LEU A 23 -1.99 -1.78 -5.99
N PRO A 24 -2.29 -3.11 -5.96
CA PRO A 24 -1.22 -4.11 -5.92
C PRO A 24 -0.34 -4.09 -7.18
N ALA A 25 -0.89 -3.81 -8.37
CA ALA A 25 -0.07 -3.68 -9.59
C ALA A 25 0.84 -2.44 -9.54
N LEU A 26 0.35 -1.32 -9.01
CA LEU A 26 1.16 -0.13 -8.77
C LEU A 26 2.28 -0.41 -7.78
N PHE A 27 1.98 -1.12 -6.69
CA PHE A 27 2.96 -1.52 -5.69
C PHE A 27 4.03 -2.46 -6.25
N GLU A 28 3.64 -3.46 -7.04
CA GLU A 28 4.58 -4.35 -7.74
C GLU A 28 5.50 -3.57 -8.69
N ARG A 29 4.94 -2.63 -9.47
CA ARG A 29 5.74 -1.78 -10.38
C ARG A 29 6.76 -0.95 -9.61
N THR A 30 6.34 -0.20 -8.61
CA THR A 30 7.23 0.64 -7.81
C THR A 30 8.30 -0.19 -7.10
N THR A 31 7.94 -1.38 -6.61
CA THR A 31 8.91 -2.29 -5.96
C THR A 31 9.91 -2.85 -6.95
N GLY A 32 9.51 -3.11 -8.21
CA GLY A 32 10.42 -3.52 -9.28
C GLY A 32 11.40 -2.42 -9.70
N GLU A 33 10.96 -1.16 -9.70
CA GLU A 33 11.79 0.00 -10.06
C GLU A 33 12.79 0.38 -8.96
N ALA A 34 12.37 0.34 -7.70
CA ALA A 34 13.19 0.80 -6.57
C ALA A 34 13.01 -0.08 -5.32
N PRO A 35 13.46 -1.35 -5.34
CA PRO A 35 13.20 -2.31 -4.26
C PRO A 35 13.80 -1.90 -2.90
N GLU A 36 14.92 -1.17 -2.92
CA GLU A 36 15.64 -0.69 -1.73
C GLU A 36 15.12 0.65 -1.19
N ALA A 37 14.21 1.31 -1.92
CA ALA A 37 13.72 2.62 -1.49
C ALA A 37 12.99 2.50 -0.14
N PRO A 38 13.09 3.51 0.74
CA PRO A 38 12.30 3.56 1.96
C PRO A 38 10.81 3.51 1.66
N PHE A 39 10.11 2.53 2.22
CA PHE A 39 8.65 2.40 2.15
C PHE A 39 7.99 3.05 3.36
N LEU A 40 8.43 2.69 4.57
CA LEU A 40 7.94 3.27 5.81
C LEU A 40 9.04 3.31 6.88
N HIS A 41 8.82 4.17 7.88
CA HIS A 41 9.64 4.27 9.06
C HIS A 41 8.83 3.92 10.31
N PHE A 42 9.38 3.09 11.18
CA PHE A 42 8.74 2.69 12.42
C PHE A 42 9.77 2.44 13.52
N LEU A 43 9.65 3.20 14.61
CA LEU A 43 10.50 3.08 15.81
C LEU A 43 12.02 3.01 15.50
N GLY A 44 12.49 3.91 14.64
CA GLY A 44 13.91 4.00 14.26
C GLY A 44 14.36 2.98 13.21
N ARG A 45 13.48 2.06 12.79
CA ARG A 45 13.73 1.16 11.65
C ARG A 45 13.11 1.75 10.38
N THR A 46 13.84 1.64 9.28
CA THR A 46 13.35 1.86 7.93
C THR A 46 13.04 0.51 7.30
N TYR A 47 11.88 0.39 6.67
CA TYR A 47 11.47 -0.77 5.91
C TYR A 47 11.51 -0.40 4.43
N SER A 48 12.15 -1.25 3.63
CA SER A 48 12.23 -1.11 2.18
C SER A 48 10.96 -1.64 1.47
N TYR A 49 10.75 -1.23 0.22
CA TYR A 49 9.68 -1.79 -0.61
C TYR A 49 9.79 -3.31 -0.72
N ARG A 50 11.01 -3.84 -0.89
CA ARG A 50 11.23 -5.28 -0.95
C ARG A 50 10.80 -6.00 0.33
N GLU A 51 11.15 -5.48 1.50
CA GLU A 51 10.78 -6.11 2.78
C GLU A 51 9.26 -6.18 2.93
N ILE A 52 8.55 -5.06 2.70
CA ILE A 52 7.09 -5.01 2.81
C ILE A 52 6.42 -5.90 1.76
N ARG A 53 6.98 -5.97 0.54
CA ARG A 53 6.46 -6.85 -0.50
C ARG A 53 6.58 -8.32 -0.13
N ALA A 54 7.72 -8.73 0.42
CA ALA A 54 7.91 -10.11 0.87
C ALA A 54 6.90 -10.48 1.96
N GLU A 55 6.66 -9.59 2.93
CA GLU A 55 5.64 -9.79 3.97
C GLU A 55 4.21 -9.84 3.38
N ALA A 56 3.90 -8.96 2.42
CA ALA A 56 2.60 -8.95 1.74
C ALA A 56 2.33 -10.24 0.96
N GLN A 57 3.35 -10.79 0.28
CA GLN A 57 3.24 -12.06 -0.43
C GLN A 57 2.98 -13.23 0.51
N CYS A 58 3.67 -13.27 1.66
CA CYS A 58 3.40 -14.26 2.70
C CYS A 58 1.97 -14.15 3.24
N PHE A 59 1.48 -12.93 3.46
CA PHE A 59 0.11 -12.69 3.92
C PHE A 59 -0.92 -13.16 2.89
N ALA A 60 -0.73 -12.82 1.61
CA ALA A 60 -1.59 -13.23 0.51
C ALA A 60 -1.66 -14.76 0.38
N ALA A 61 -0.50 -15.43 0.39
CA ALA A 61 -0.42 -16.89 0.33
C ALA A 61 -1.16 -17.56 1.51
N GLY A 62 -1.07 -16.97 2.71
CA GLY A 62 -1.82 -17.42 3.88
C GLY A 62 -3.33 -17.31 3.70
N LEU A 63 -3.83 -16.18 3.18
CA LEU A 63 -5.25 -15.99 2.87
C LEU A 63 -5.74 -17.00 1.83
N GLN A 64 -4.98 -17.18 0.74
CA GLN A 64 -5.30 -18.14 -0.32
C GLN A 64 -5.34 -19.58 0.20
N ALA A 65 -4.41 -19.94 1.10
CA ALA A 65 -4.41 -21.25 1.76
C ALA A 65 -5.64 -21.46 2.67
N MET A 66 -6.24 -20.39 3.20
CA MET A 66 -7.50 -20.42 3.93
C MET A 66 -8.75 -20.42 3.03
N GLY A 67 -8.57 -20.42 1.71
CA GLY A 67 -9.65 -20.45 0.72
C GLY A 67 -10.24 -19.09 0.37
N ILE A 68 -9.61 -17.98 0.79
CA ILE A 68 -9.99 -16.64 0.34
C ILE A 68 -9.69 -16.51 -1.15
N ALA A 69 -10.65 -15.97 -1.89
CA ALA A 69 -10.55 -15.77 -3.32
C ALA A 69 -11.08 -14.40 -3.75
N LYS A 70 -10.81 -14.05 -5.01
CA LYS A 70 -11.35 -12.83 -5.63
C LYS A 70 -12.87 -12.76 -5.47
N GLY A 71 -13.33 -11.66 -4.87
CA GLY A 71 -14.74 -11.41 -4.56
C GLY A 71 -15.05 -11.48 -3.08
N ASP A 72 -14.19 -12.14 -2.30
CA ASP A 72 -14.29 -12.14 -0.85
C ASP A 72 -13.89 -10.80 -0.24
N ARG A 73 -14.37 -10.58 0.99
CA ARG A 73 -14.18 -9.32 1.73
C ARG A 73 -13.25 -9.57 2.90
N VAL A 74 -12.11 -8.89 2.91
CA VAL A 74 -11.14 -8.95 4.01
C VAL A 74 -11.19 -7.65 4.81
N GLY A 75 -11.35 -7.76 6.12
CA GLY A 75 -11.29 -6.62 7.05
C GLY A 75 -9.96 -6.59 7.80
N LEU A 76 -9.35 -5.41 7.92
CA LEU A 76 -8.12 -5.20 8.67
C LEU A 76 -8.39 -4.35 9.91
N PHE A 77 -8.18 -4.92 11.10
CA PHE A 77 -8.29 -4.23 12.39
C PHE A 77 -6.97 -4.32 13.15
N LEU A 78 -6.05 -3.42 12.81
CA LEU A 78 -4.71 -3.35 13.40
C LEU A 78 -4.34 -1.88 13.66
N PRO A 79 -3.42 -1.61 14.60
CA PRO A 79 -2.86 -0.26 14.79
C PRO A 79 -1.95 0.15 13.61
N ASN A 80 -1.48 1.40 13.61
CA ASN A 80 -0.51 1.91 12.64
C ASN A 80 0.90 1.34 12.89
N VAL A 81 1.09 0.08 12.52
CA VAL A 81 2.34 -0.70 12.63
C VAL A 81 2.73 -1.27 11.26
N PRO A 82 4.00 -1.65 11.02
CA PRO A 82 4.47 -2.08 9.70
C PRO A 82 3.66 -3.22 9.08
N ILE A 83 3.23 -4.19 9.88
CA ILE A 83 2.40 -5.32 9.42
C ILE A 83 1.06 -4.87 8.82
N TYR A 84 0.55 -3.68 9.17
CA TYR A 84 -0.65 -3.13 8.54
C TYR A 84 -0.43 -2.93 7.03
N ALA A 85 0.72 -2.40 6.62
CA ALA A 85 1.02 -2.17 5.21
C ALA A 85 1.12 -3.49 4.44
N ALA A 86 1.84 -4.47 5.01
CA ALA A 86 1.94 -5.81 4.45
C ALA A 86 0.56 -6.48 4.31
N ALA A 87 -0.28 -6.42 5.35
CA ALA A 87 -1.63 -6.97 5.33
C ALA A 87 -2.55 -6.25 4.33
N TYR A 88 -2.42 -4.93 4.17
CA TYR A 88 -3.21 -4.14 3.22
C TYR A 88 -2.95 -4.56 1.78
N TYR A 89 -1.68 -4.63 1.36
CA TYR A 89 -1.34 -5.10 0.02
C TYR A 89 -1.58 -6.61 -0.14
N GLY A 90 -1.22 -7.41 0.86
CA GLY A 90 -1.42 -8.85 0.84
C GLY A 90 -2.89 -9.25 0.70
N ALA A 91 -3.81 -8.54 1.35
CA ALA A 91 -5.26 -8.76 1.22
C ALA A 91 -5.77 -8.47 -0.20
N MET A 92 -5.21 -7.47 -0.89
CA MET A 92 -5.57 -7.16 -2.28
C MET A 92 -4.88 -8.08 -3.30
N MET A 93 -3.81 -8.77 -2.90
CA MET A 93 -3.07 -9.74 -3.72
C MET A 93 -3.65 -11.15 -3.66
N ALA A 94 -4.36 -11.48 -2.56
CA ALA A 94 -5.01 -12.77 -2.34
C ALA A 94 -6.13 -13.02 -3.35
#